data_AF-Q7NAS1-F1
#
_entry.id   AF-Q7NAS1-F1
#
_cell.length_a   1.000
_cell.length_b   1.000
_cell.length_c   1.000
_cell.angle_alpha   90.00
_cell.angle_beta   90.00
_cell.angle_gamma   90.00
#
_symmetry.space_group_name_H-M   'P 1'
#
loop_
_entity.id
_entity.type
_entity.pdbx_description
1 polymer ?
#
loop_
_entity_poly.entity_id
_entity_poly.type
_entity_poly.pdbx_seq_one_letter_code
_entity_poly.pdbx_strand_id
1 'polypeptide(L)'
;MQKLRLQKQLGVTKKSIDRSAIIKFFLPFWPLKLRYNIYLISFLALFIALKIVLGIFVVRIGPTISLGISWVGLALIGWIFGPVVAIPIGFLTDTLSFFLGGGGIWYWLYAVQEPLIIFTAALFGSIYRIRKNYASNFWDFVFQQILIVGFCISGFIFLSLYNNADTDRFLVRNNSFGTTLSMVFMALFFVFAELISWLLYLKHRKTKESIKLFLYVSTMMITLSILYSLVLGTISINEFLINVVHQKPKTRDFILSAYLIPRVIKETLRLPILIICAIALIKISEPYLQNFFNLSRLRW
;
A
#
# COMPACT_ATOMS: atom_id res chain seq x y z
N MET A 1 -53.64 -5.68 -22.37
CA MET A 1 -53.15 -4.34 -21.96
C MET A 1 -52.50 -4.25 -20.57
N GLN A 2 -52.68 -5.21 -19.63
CA GLN A 2 -52.06 -5.13 -18.29
C GLN A 2 -50.59 -5.57 -18.21
N LYS A 3 -50.12 -6.49 -19.06
CA LYS A 3 -48.69 -6.92 -19.08
C LYS A 3 -47.72 -5.82 -19.55
N LEU A 4 -48.17 -4.92 -20.41
CA LEU A 4 -47.36 -3.79 -20.91
C LEU A 4 -47.19 -2.65 -19.89
N ARG A 5 -48.06 -2.55 -18.87
CA ARG A 5 -47.90 -1.57 -17.77
C ARG A 5 -46.92 -2.03 -16.70
N LEU A 6 -46.84 -3.33 -16.43
CA LEU A 6 -45.90 -3.90 -15.46
C LEU A 6 -44.43 -3.85 -15.93
N GLN A 7 -44.17 -4.00 -17.22
CA GLN A 7 -42.82 -3.82 -17.77
C GLN A 7 -42.33 -2.36 -17.73
N LYS A 8 -43.24 -1.38 -17.69
CA LYS A 8 -42.89 0.05 -17.52
C LYS A 8 -42.57 0.41 -16.07
N GLN A 9 -43.06 -0.34 -15.08
CA GLN A 9 -42.69 -0.19 -13.66
C GLN A 9 -41.40 -0.93 -13.29
N LEU A 10 -41.05 -1.99 -14.03
CA LEU A 10 -39.74 -2.63 -14.00
C LEU A 10 -38.73 -1.91 -14.91
N GLY A 11 -38.87 -0.59 -15.03
CA GLY A 11 -37.78 0.26 -15.47
C GLY A 11 -36.67 0.13 -14.45
N VAL A 12 -35.83 -0.89 -14.62
CA VAL A 12 -34.47 -0.93 -14.12
C VAL A 12 -33.82 0.29 -14.76
N THR A 13 -33.99 1.45 -14.12
CA THR A 13 -33.22 2.64 -14.42
C THR A 13 -31.78 2.19 -14.22
N LYS A 14 -31.12 1.90 -15.34
CA LYS A 14 -29.70 1.61 -15.41
C LYS A 14 -29.06 2.81 -14.72
N LYS A 15 -28.72 2.67 -13.43
CA LYS A 15 -28.28 3.77 -12.58
C LYS A 15 -27.03 4.29 -13.27
N SER A 16 -27.18 5.41 -13.99
CA SER A 16 -26.08 5.99 -14.75
C SER A 16 -24.94 6.14 -13.75
N ILE A 17 -23.78 5.56 -14.04
CA ILE A 17 -22.61 5.72 -13.18
C ILE A 17 -22.46 7.22 -12.99
N ASP A 18 -22.69 7.67 -11.76
CA ASP A 18 -22.72 9.08 -11.43
C ASP A 18 -21.32 9.60 -11.74
N ARG A 19 -21.18 10.38 -12.82
CA ARG A 19 -19.87 10.88 -13.27
C ARG A 19 -19.16 11.61 -12.14
N SER A 20 -19.93 12.20 -11.21
CA SER A 20 -19.40 12.84 -10.01
C SER A 20 -18.72 11.86 -9.04
N ALA A 21 -19.17 10.61 -8.95
CA ALA A 21 -18.56 9.58 -8.12
C ALA A 21 -17.21 9.12 -8.68
N ILE A 22 -17.09 8.97 -10.01
CA ILE A 22 -15.80 8.67 -10.65
C ILE A 22 -14.81 9.82 -10.44
N ILE A 23 -15.26 11.07 -10.60
CA ILE A 23 -14.39 12.22 -10.37
C ILE A 23 -13.95 12.29 -8.91
N LYS A 24 -14.85 12.04 -7.95
CA LYS A 24 -14.52 11.99 -6.52
C LYS A 24 -13.61 10.83 -6.13
N PHE A 25 -13.61 9.74 -6.91
CA PHE A 25 -12.65 8.64 -6.74
C PHE A 25 -11.22 9.11 -7.04
N PHE A 26 -11.02 9.82 -8.16
CA PHE A 26 -9.70 10.33 -8.54
C PHE A 26 -9.29 11.59 -7.78
N LEU A 27 -10.27 12.44 -7.44
CA LEU A 27 -10.12 13.74 -6.81
C LEU A 27 -11.12 13.88 -5.66
N PRO A 28 -10.73 13.44 -4.44
CA PRO A 28 -11.62 13.39 -3.28
C PRO A 28 -12.26 14.73 -2.90
N PHE A 29 -11.53 15.83 -3.16
CA PHE A 29 -11.95 17.19 -2.84
C PHE A 29 -12.64 17.91 -4.01
N TRP A 30 -13.01 17.23 -5.10
CA TRP A 30 -13.72 17.89 -6.20
C TRP A 30 -15.04 18.54 -5.71
N PRO A 31 -15.34 19.81 -6.08
CA PRO A 31 -14.71 20.63 -7.11
C PRO A 31 -13.54 21.52 -6.66
N LEU A 32 -13.14 21.50 -5.37
CA LEU A 32 -11.99 22.25 -4.90
C LEU A 32 -10.72 21.71 -5.53
N LYS A 33 -10.08 22.53 -6.37
CA LYS A 33 -8.81 22.19 -7.00
C LYS A 33 -7.68 22.48 -6.04
N LEU A 34 -6.82 21.49 -5.80
CA LEU A 34 -5.67 21.59 -4.91
C LEU A 34 -4.81 22.83 -5.23
N ARG A 35 -4.55 23.10 -6.52
CA ARG A 35 -3.73 24.23 -6.99
C ARG A 35 -4.27 25.62 -6.65
N TYR A 36 -5.55 25.76 -6.32
CA TYR A 36 -6.19 27.06 -6.08
C TYR A 36 -6.64 27.26 -4.62
N ASN A 37 -6.41 26.28 -3.76
CA ASN A 37 -6.83 26.35 -2.37
C ASN A 37 -5.60 26.29 -1.46
N ILE A 38 -5.25 27.45 -0.89
CA ILE A 38 -4.09 27.61 0.01
C ILE A 38 -4.15 26.60 1.15
N TYR A 39 -5.32 26.35 1.73
CA TYR A 39 -5.47 25.41 2.83
C TYR A 39 -5.14 23.97 2.42
N LEU A 40 -5.59 23.53 1.24
CA LEU A 40 -5.27 22.17 0.75
C LEU A 40 -3.77 22.01 0.48
N ILE A 41 -3.12 23.06 -0.03
CA ILE A 41 -1.67 23.10 -0.22
C ILE A 41 -0.94 23.05 1.13
N SER A 42 -1.40 23.82 2.13
CA SER A 42 -0.83 23.82 3.48
C SER A 42 -0.99 22.45 4.16
N PHE A 43 -2.14 21.80 4.05
CA PHE A 43 -2.32 20.44 4.56
C PHE A 43 -1.39 19.45 3.85
N LEU A 44 -1.27 19.53 2.53
CA LEU A 44 -0.35 18.69 1.77
C LEU A 44 1.10 18.87 2.24
N ALA A 45 1.54 20.12 2.40
CA ALA A 45 2.87 20.44 2.93
C ALA A 45 3.07 19.86 4.34
N LEU A 46 2.05 19.92 5.21
CA LEU A 46 2.10 19.33 6.55
C LEU A 46 2.25 17.80 6.50
N PHE A 47 1.57 17.11 5.59
CA PHE A 47 1.74 15.67 5.43
C PHE A 47 3.11 15.29 4.83
N ILE A 48 3.65 16.11 3.93
CA ILE A 48 5.02 15.93 3.42
C ILE A 48 6.03 16.11 4.55
N ALA A 49 5.88 17.17 5.36
CA ALA A 49 6.72 17.38 6.54
C ALA A 49 6.59 16.23 7.54
N LEU A 50 5.38 15.75 7.80
CA LEU A 50 5.14 14.56 8.63
C LEU A 50 5.89 13.34 8.10
N LYS A 51 5.85 13.08 6.78
CA LYS A 51 6.61 11.99 6.16
C LYS A 51 8.11 12.12 6.40
N ILE A 52 8.66 13.31 6.26
CA ILE A 52 10.09 13.58 6.48
C ILE A 52 10.45 13.32 7.95
N VAL A 53 9.67 13.86 8.89
CA VAL A 53 9.87 13.67 10.33
C VAL A 53 9.78 12.19 10.71
N LEU A 54 8.78 11.46 10.21
CA LEU A 54 8.65 10.01 10.40
C LEU A 54 9.78 9.20 9.75
N GLY A 55 10.47 9.78 8.76
CA GLY A 55 11.68 9.22 8.14
C GLY A 55 12.93 9.34 8.99
N ILE A 56 12.98 10.31 9.90
CA ILE A 56 14.08 10.47 10.87
C ILE A 56 13.99 9.38 11.95
N PHE A 57 12.77 9.04 12.36
CA PHE A 57 12.53 8.01 13.37
C PHE A 57 12.68 6.60 12.79
N VAL A 58 13.90 6.07 12.88
CA VAL A 58 14.25 4.71 12.47
C VAL A 58 14.85 3.95 13.64
N VAL A 59 14.18 2.86 14.04
CA VAL A 59 14.70 1.93 15.05
C VAL A 59 15.56 0.89 14.34
N ARG A 60 16.87 0.89 14.60
CA ARG A 60 17.79 -0.09 14.03
C ARG A 60 17.89 -1.31 14.95
N ILE A 61 17.56 -2.49 14.43
CA ILE A 61 17.72 -3.78 15.11
C ILE A 61 18.91 -4.47 14.44
N GLY A 62 20.09 -4.35 15.04
CA GLY A 62 21.33 -4.89 14.48
C GLY A 62 21.82 -4.13 13.23
N PRO A 63 22.76 -4.72 12.48
CA PRO A 63 23.45 -4.04 11.38
C PRO A 63 22.63 -3.95 10.08
N THR A 64 21.62 -4.81 9.89
CA THR A 64 20.92 -4.95 8.59
C THR A 64 19.43 -4.61 8.65
N ILE A 65 18.79 -4.61 9.82
CA ILE A 65 17.35 -4.37 9.95
C ILE A 65 17.10 -2.97 10.51
N SER A 66 16.38 -2.16 9.73
CA SER A 66 15.93 -0.83 10.11
C SER A 66 14.41 -0.72 10.03
N LEU A 67 13.74 -0.44 11.14
CA LEU A 67 12.30 -0.25 11.21
C LEU A 67 11.98 1.25 11.15
N GLY A 68 11.51 1.71 9.99
CA GLY A 68 11.07 3.08 9.79
C GLY A 68 9.56 3.16 9.57
N ILE A 69 8.92 4.24 10.01
CA ILE A 69 7.47 4.46 9.89
C ILE A 69 7.09 5.51 8.84
N SER A 70 8.05 5.97 8.04
CA SER A 70 7.86 6.98 6.97
C SER A 70 6.74 6.66 5.98
N TRP A 71 6.49 5.36 5.72
CA TRP A 71 5.44 4.90 4.81
C TRP A 71 4.04 5.31 5.26
N VAL A 72 3.84 5.55 6.56
CA VAL A 72 2.57 6.06 7.07
C VAL A 72 2.28 7.46 6.52
N GLY A 73 3.29 8.33 6.44
CA GLY A 73 3.16 9.66 5.85
C GLY A 73 2.78 9.61 4.37
N LEU A 74 3.47 8.77 3.59
CA LEU A 74 3.16 8.55 2.16
C LEU A 74 1.74 7.99 1.99
N ALA A 75 1.37 7.00 2.80
CA ALA A 75 0.04 6.39 2.76
C ALA A 75 -1.05 7.42 3.08
N LEU A 76 -0.84 8.33 4.05
CA LEU A 76 -1.78 9.39 4.37
C LEU A 76 -1.97 10.37 3.21
N ILE A 77 -0.89 10.78 2.54
CA ILE A 77 -0.97 11.65 1.36
C ILE A 77 -1.87 11.00 0.30
N GLY A 78 -1.63 9.72 -0.01
CA GLY A 78 -2.41 8.98 -1.00
C GLY A 78 -3.87 8.84 -0.58
N TRP A 79 -4.09 8.36 0.63
CA TRP A 79 -5.41 8.14 1.21
C TRP A 79 -6.27 9.40 1.17
N ILE A 80 -5.68 10.55 1.52
CA ILE A 80 -6.39 11.82 1.65
C ILE A 80 -6.59 12.49 0.29
N PHE A 81 -5.52 12.69 -0.48
CA PHE A 81 -5.55 13.53 -1.68
C PHE A 81 -5.90 12.78 -2.97
N GLY A 82 -5.90 11.45 -2.93
CA GLY A 82 -6.34 10.61 -4.04
C GLY A 82 -5.29 10.41 -5.14
N PRO A 83 -5.61 9.56 -6.15
CA PRO A 83 -4.62 9.02 -7.07
C PRO A 83 -3.96 10.04 -7.99
N VAL A 84 -4.67 11.12 -8.35
CA VAL A 84 -4.17 12.13 -9.29
C VAL A 84 -2.97 12.89 -8.73
N VAL A 85 -2.97 13.12 -7.42
CA VAL A 85 -1.90 13.85 -6.73
C VAL A 85 -0.68 12.95 -6.47
N ALA A 86 -0.85 11.62 -6.57
CA ALA A 86 0.14 10.66 -6.11
C ALA A 86 1.47 10.70 -6.84
N ILE A 87 1.44 10.73 -8.18
CA ILE A 87 2.65 10.69 -9.01
C ILE A 87 3.52 11.94 -8.81
N PRO A 88 3.02 13.17 -9.06
CA PRO A 88 3.86 14.37 -8.93
C PRO A 88 4.34 14.60 -7.50
N ILE A 89 3.48 14.34 -6.51
CA ILE A 89 3.86 14.53 -5.11
C ILE A 89 4.83 13.46 -4.64
N GLY A 90 4.73 12.22 -5.11
CA GLY A 90 5.69 11.19 -4.74
C GLY A 90 7.10 11.46 -5.24
N PHE A 91 7.25 11.96 -6.47
CA PHE A 91 8.57 12.37 -6.95
C PHE A 91 9.12 13.55 -6.17
N LEU A 92 8.24 14.50 -5.81
CA LEU A 92 8.61 15.65 -4.99
C LEU A 92 9.02 15.21 -3.57
N THR A 93 8.29 14.30 -2.93
CA THR A 93 8.62 13.82 -1.57
C THR A 93 9.93 13.03 -1.54
N ASP A 94 10.18 12.23 -2.57
CA ASP A 94 11.42 11.47 -2.72
C ASP A 94 12.61 12.42 -2.87
N THR A 95 12.50 13.35 -3.82
CA THR A 95 13.54 14.35 -4.11
C THR A 95 13.87 15.18 -2.86
N LEU A 96 12.86 15.67 -2.15
CA LEU A 96 13.06 16.43 -0.91
C LEU A 96 13.74 15.58 0.18
N SER A 97 13.35 14.31 0.31
CA SER A 97 13.93 13.42 1.32
C SER A 97 15.36 13.03 0.98
N PHE A 98 15.67 12.89 -0.31
CA PHE A 98 17.02 12.66 -0.80
C PHE A 98 17.94 13.85 -0.49
N PHE A 99 17.50 15.08 -0.76
CA PHE A 99 18.29 16.28 -0.45
C PHE A 99 18.49 16.50 1.04
N LEU A 100 17.45 16.28 1.86
CA LEU A 100 17.54 16.45 3.32
C LEU A 100 18.30 15.31 4.01
N GLY A 101 18.33 14.12 3.40
CA GLY A 101 19.00 12.93 3.94
C GLY A 101 20.52 12.90 3.77
N GLY A 102 21.13 13.96 3.23
CA GLY A 102 22.59 14.09 3.12
C GLY A 102 23.20 13.63 1.79
N GLY A 103 22.39 13.40 0.75
CA GLY A 103 22.87 13.19 -0.62
C GLY A 103 23.66 11.89 -0.83
N GLY A 104 22.97 10.84 -1.25
CA GLY A 104 23.58 9.58 -1.72
C GLY A 104 23.67 9.49 -3.24
N ILE A 105 23.76 8.27 -3.78
CA ILE A 105 23.57 8.06 -5.22
C ILE A 105 22.08 8.01 -5.50
N TRP A 106 21.57 8.96 -6.28
CA TRP A 106 20.18 8.95 -6.70
C TRP A 106 19.96 7.79 -7.67
N TYR A 107 18.98 6.93 -7.38
CA TYR A 107 18.67 5.77 -8.20
C TYR A 107 17.17 5.70 -8.50
N TRP A 108 16.83 5.69 -9.79
CA TRP A 108 15.47 5.86 -10.27
C TRP A 108 14.49 4.78 -9.75
N LEU A 109 14.94 3.53 -9.59
CA LEU A 109 14.13 2.43 -9.06
C LEU A 109 13.79 2.59 -7.58
N TYR A 110 14.57 3.38 -6.82
CA TYR A 110 14.19 3.82 -5.48
C TYR A 110 13.23 5.01 -5.55
N ALA A 111 13.52 5.98 -6.42
CA ALA A 111 12.70 7.18 -6.57
C ALA A 111 11.25 6.90 -7.02
N VAL A 112 11.04 5.89 -7.86
CA VAL A 112 9.70 5.48 -8.33
C VAL A 112 8.85 4.82 -7.24
N GLN A 113 9.45 4.33 -6.14
CA GLN A 113 8.70 3.62 -5.10
C GLN A 113 7.76 4.56 -4.34
N GLU A 114 8.17 5.79 -4.01
CA GLU A 114 7.31 6.71 -3.27
C GLU A 114 6.04 7.12 -4.04
N PRO A 115 6.11 7.53 -5.33
CA PRO A 115 4.93 7.72 -6.18
C PRO A 115 3.97 6.53 -6.17
N LEU A 116 4.51 5.31 -6.30
CA LEU A 116 3.70 4.10 -6.37
C LEU A 116 3.05 3.75 -5.03
N ILE A 117 3.74 3.97 -3.91
CA ILE A 117 3.17 3.80 -2.56
C ILE A 117 1.99 4.76 -2.37
N ILE A 118 2.17 6.04 -2.72
CA ILE A 118 1.11 7.05 -2.60
C ILE A 118 -0.07 6.68 -3.51
N PHE A 119 0.21 6.21 -4.73
CA PHE A 119 -0.81 5.82 -5.69
C PHE A 119 -1.63 4.62 -5.19
N THR A 120 -0.98 3.58 -4.69
CA THR A 120 -1.65 2.40 -4.14
C THR A 120 -2.48 2.77 -2.91
N ALA A 121 -1.92 3.57 -2.00
CA ALA A 121 -2.67 4.05 -0.85
C ALA A 121 -3.91 4.88 -1.25
N ALA A 122 -3.79 5.66 -2.31
CA ALA A 122 -4.89 6.43 -2.85
C ALA A 122 -6.01 5.57 -3.45
N LEU A 123 -5.66 4.47 -4.14
CA LEU A 123 -6.66 3.51 -4.63
C LEU A 123 -7.45 2.91 -3.47
N PHE A 124 -6.77 2.42 -2.43
CA PHE A 124 -7.44 1.85 -1.25
C PHE A 124 -8.30 2.89 -0.51
N GLY A 125 -7.79 4.11 -0.31
CA GLY A 125 -8.57 5.19 0.31
C GLY A 125 -9.82 5.57 -0.50
N SER A 126 -9.72 5.55 -1.82
CA SER A 126 -10.84 5.88 -2.72
C SER A 126 -11.89 4.78 -2.75
N ILE A 127 -11.46 3.51 -2.77
CA ILE A 127 -12.36 2.35 -2.63
C ILE A 127 -13.05 2.39 -1.26
N TYR A 128 -12.30 2.66 -0.19
CA TYR A 128 -12.85 2.80 1.17
C TYR A 128 -13.98 3.85 1.23
N ARG A 129 -13.78 5.04 0.64
CA ARG A 129 -14.80 6.10 0.65
C ARG A 129 -16.10 5.69 -0.05
N ILE A 130 -16.00 4.94 -1.15
CA ILE A 130 -17.18 4.37 -1.83
C ILE A 130 -17.84 3.33 -0.93
N ARG A 131 -17.03 2.42 -0.36
CA ARG A 131 -17.50 1.26 0.39
C ARG A 131 -17.99 1.58 1.79
N LYS A 132 -17.58 2.71 2.38
CA LYS A 132 -18.00 3.19 3.71
C LYS A 132 -19.53 3.18 3.85
N ASN A 133 -20.25 3.59 2.81
CA ASN A 133 -21.71 3.75 2.83
C ASN A 133 -22.51 2.44 2.62
N TYR A 134 -21.86 1.32 2.28
CA TYR A 134 -22.57 0.04 2.02
C TYR A 134 -22.87 -0.73 3.31
N ALA A 135 -23.92 -1.56 3.35
CA ALA A 135 -24.28 -2.27 4.59
C ALA A 135 -23.42 -3.52 4.88
N SER A 136 -22.94 -4.21 3.85
CA SER A 136 -22.25 -5.50 4.00
C SER A 136 -20.74 -5.35 4.14
N ASN A 137 -20.20 -5.81 5.27
CA ASN A 137 -18.76 -5.88 5.56
C ASN A 137 -18.12 -7.20 5.08
N PHE A 138 -18.94 -8.23 4.84
CA PHE A 138 -18.46 -9.57 4.48
C PHE A 138 -17.66 -9.54 3.18
N TRP A 139 -18.14 -8.81 2.17
CA TRP A 139 -17.45 -8.68 0.89
C TRP A 139 -16.11 -7.94 0.99
N ASP A 140 -15.97 -7.00 1.93
CA ASP A 140 -14.70 -6.29 2.14
C ASP A 140 -13.66 -7.23 2.77
N PHE A 141 -14.09 -8.11 3.68
CA PHE A 141 -13.23 -9.16 4.23
C PHE A 141 -12.85 -10.20 3.18
N VAL A 142 -13.80 -10.69 2.39
CA VAL A 142 -13.54 -11.64 1.29
C VAL A 142 -12.55 -11.04 0.29
N PHE A 143 -12.69 -9.74 -0.04
CA PHE A 143 -11.74 -9.05 -0.91
C PHE A 143 -10.31 -9.05 -0.34
N GLN A 144 -10.15 -8.76 0.95
CA GLN A 144 -8.86 -8.85 1.63
C GLN A 144 -8.27 -10.27 1.56
N GLN A 145 -9.09 -11.29 1.79
CA GLN A 145 -8.69 -12.70 1.73
C GLN A 145 -8.22 -13.12 0.34
N ILE A 146 -8.98 -12.73 -0.71
CA ILE A 146 -8.59 -12.99 -2.10
C ILE A 146 -7.23 -12.36 -2.42
N LEU A 147 -6.97 -11.14 -1.93
CA LEU A 147 -5.67 -10.50 -2.14
C LEU A 147 -4.53 -11.22 -1.41
N ILE A 148 -4.70 -11.55 -0.13
CA ILE A 148 -3.66 -12.25 0.66
C ILE A 148 -3.34 -13.62 0.02
N VAL A 149 -4.37 -14.42 -0.27
CA VAL A 149 -4.21 -15.74 -0.89
C VAL A 149 -3.65 -15.62 -2.29
N GLY A 150 -4.11 -14.65 -3.09
CA GLY A 150 -3.60 -14.41 -4.45
C GLY A 150 -2.11 -14.03 -4.46
N PHE A 151 -1.67 -13.17 -3.54
CA PHE A 151 -0.25 -12.85 -3.38
C PHE A 151 0.56 -14.02 -2.84
N CYS A 152 0.00 -14.83 -1.95
CA CYS A 152 0.64 -16.04 -1.45
C CYS A 152 0.91 -17.03 -2.59
N ILE A 153 -0.13 -17.40 -3.35
CA ILE A 153 -0.02 -18.33 -4.48
C ILE A 153 0.96 -17.81 -5.53
N SER A 154 0.83 -16.54 -5.94
CA SER A 154 1.75 -15.96 -6.93
C SER A 154 3.20 -15.90 -6.43
N GLY A 155 3.43 -15.60 -5.15
CA GLY A 155 4.75 -15.62 -4.54
C GLY A 155 5.38 -17.02 -4.54
N PHE A 156 4.60 -18.05 -4.20
CA PHE A 156 5.04 -19.45 -4.25
C PHE A 156 5.34 -19.92 -5.68
N ILE A 157 4.46 -19.60 -6.65
CA ILE A 157 4.69 -19.92 -8.06
C ILE A 157 5.98 -19.25 -8.54
N PHE A 158 6.16 -17.97 -8.24
CA PHE A 158 7.34 -17.23 -8.65
C PHE A 158 8.63 -17.83 -8.07
N LEU A 159 8.66 -18.12 -6.76
CA LEU A 159 9.84 -18.73 -6.13
C LEU A 159 10.12 -20.15 -6.65
N SER A 160 9.08 -20.93 -6.95
CA SER A 160 9.20 -22.25 -7.56
C SER A 160 9.78 -22.17 -8.98
N LEU A 161 9.27 -21.25 -9.82
CA LEU A 161 9.81 -21.01 -11.15
C LEU A 161 11.25 -20.48 -11.10
N TYR A 162 11.56 -19.61 -10.15
CA TYR A 162 12.92 -19.08 -9.95
C TYR A 162 13.92 -20.17 -9.60
N ASN A 163 13.50 -21.16 -8.79
CA ASN A 163 14.32 -22.34 -8.47
C ASN A 163 14.58 -23.23 -9.70
N ASN A 164 13.68 -23.22 -10.68
CA ASN A 164 13.71 -24.08 -11.87
C ASN A 164 14.29 -23.41 -13.12
N ALA A 165 14.71 -22.14 -13.04
CA ALA A 165 15.13 -21.34 -14.20
C ALA A 165 16.45 -21.81 -14.86
N ASP A 166 17.27 -22.60 -14.15
CA ASP A 166 18.44 -23.27 -14.71
C ASP A 166 18.24 -24.79 -14.64
N THR A 167 17.62 -25.43 -15.65
CA THR A 167 17.99 -26.74 -16.24
C THR A 167 16.85 -27.44 -16.99
N ASP A 168 17.16 -27.93 -18.18
CA ASP A 168 16.39 -28.87 -19.03
C ASP A 168 16.09 -30.25 -18.39
N ARG A 169 16.07 -30.38 -17.06
CA ARG A 169 15.82 -31.65 -16.37
C ARG A 169 14.94 -31.45 -15.13
N PHE A 170 13.65 -31.49 -15.39
CA PHE A 170 12.55 -31.26 -14.45
C PHE A 170 12.46 -32.25 -13.25
N LEU A 171 13.29 -33.30 -13.19
CA LEU A 171 12.97 -34.47 -12.36
C LEU A 171 13.93 -34.84 -11.24
N VAL A 172 15.17 -34.34 -11.18
CA VAL A 172 16.05 -34.67 -10.04
C VAL A 172 17.03 -33.53 -9.81
N ARG A 173 16.68 -32.57 -8.94
CA ARG A 173 17.72 -31.75 -8.30
C ARG A 173 17.27 -31.21 -6.95
N ASN A 174 18.17 -31.40 -5.99
CA ASN A 174 18.10 -30.94 -4.62
C ASN A 174 17.77 -29.44 -4.59
N ASN A 175 16.70 -29.05 -3.91
CA ASN A 175 16.32 -27.65 -3.78
C ASN A 175 17.50 -26.87 -3.21
N SER A 176 17.81 -25.70 -3.77
CA SER A 176 18.80 -24.84 -3.13
C SER A 176 18.33 -24.51 -1.71
N PHE A 177 19.23 -24.58 -0.73
CA PHE A 177 18.89 -24.28 0.66
C PHE A 177 18.32 -22.86 0.79
N GLY A 178 18.83 -21.91 0.00
CA GLY A 178 18.40 -20.51 0.00
C GLY A 178 16.98 -20.29 -0.54
N THR A 179 16.58 -20.97 -1.62
CA THR A 179 15.21 -20.89 -2.17
C THR A 179 14.20 -21.52 -1.21
N THR A 180 14.54 -22.68 -0.65
CA THR A 180 13.68 -23.38 0.34
C THR A 180 13.46 -22.53 1.58
N LEU A 181 14.54 -21.96 2.13
CA LEU A 181 14.46 -21.09 3.30
C LEU A 181 13.63 -19.84 3.00
N SER A 182 13.81 -19.23 1.83
CA SER A 182 13.03 -18.06 1.41
C SER A 182 11.53 -18.35 1.27
N MET A 183 11.16 -19.54 0.75
CA MET A 183 9.76 -19.98 0.69
C MET A 183 9.16 -20.13 2.10
N VAL A 184 9.90 -20.69 3.06
CA VAL A 184 9.43 -20.82 4.46
C VAL A 184 9.18 -19.44 5.08
N PHE A 185 10.12 -18.50 4.94
CA PHE A 185 9.94 -17.15 5.48
C PHE A 185 8.77 -16.41 4.83
N MET A 186 8.60 -16.52 3.51
CA MET A 186 7.43 -15.94 2.83
C MET A 186 6.12 -16.55 3.33
N ALA A 187 6.06 -17.86 3.54
CA ALA A 187 4.90 -18.52 4.12
C ALA A 187 4.57 -17.96 5.51
N LEU A 188 5.58 -17.80 6.37
CA LEU A 188 5.43 -17.23 7.71
C LEU A 188 4.88 -15.80 7.66
N PHE A 189 5.33 -14.98 6.71
CA PHE A 189 4.78 -13.64 6.51
C PHE A 189 3.29 -13.65 6.17
N PHE A 190 2.86 -14.53 5.26
CA PHE A 190 1.44 -14.63 4.90
C PHE A 190 0.58 -15.16 6.05
N VAL A 191 1.07 -16.16 6.79
CA VAL A 191 0.39 -16.65 8.01
C VAL A 191 0.26 -15.52 9.04
N PHE A 192 1.30 -14.72 9.22
CA PHE A 192 1.28 -13.59 10.15
C PHE A 192 0.33 -12.47 9.69
N ALA A 193 0.33 -12.13 8.40
CA ALA A 193 -0.60 -11.17 7.81
C ALA A 193 -2.07 -11.61 7.96
N GLU A 194 -2.32 -12.91 7.81
CA GLU A 194 -3.64 -13.51 8.00
C GLU A 194 -4.07 -13.45 9.47
N LEU A 195 -3.18 -13.80 10.41
CA LEU A 195 -3.42 -13.73 11.84
C LEU A 195 -3.77 -12.30 12.28
N ILE A 196 -3.02 -11.29 11.81
CA ILE A 196 -3.33 -9.88 12.07
C ILE A 196 -4.71 -9.51 11.52
N SER A 197 -5.04 -9.92 10.29
CA SER A 197 -6.31 -9.62 9.65
C SER A 197 -7.48 -10.18 10.46
N TRP A 198 -7.37 -11.41 10.95
CA TRP A 198 -8.36 -12.04 11.84
C TRP A 198 -8.47 -11.34 13.19
N LEU A 199 -7.35 -11.03 13.85
CA LEU A 199 -7.36 -10.34 15.14
C LEU A 199 -8.07 -8.98 15.04
N LEU A 200 -7.78 -8.22 13.99
CA LEU A 200 -8.41 -6.92 13.75
C LEU A 200 -9.91 -7.06 13.48
N TYR A 201 -10.30 -8.05 12.67
CA TYR A 201 -11.70 -8.33 12.37
C TYR A 201 -12.49 -8.73 13.62
N LEU A 202 -11.98 -9.68 14.41
CA LEU A 202 -12.64 -10.16 15.63
C LEU A 202 -12.79 -9.05 16.68
N LYS A 203 -11.75 -8.23 16.87
CA LYS A 203 -11.76 -7.13 17.83
C LYS A 203 -12.80 -6.06 17.50
N HIS A 204 -13.00 -5.77 16.22
CA HIS A 204 -13.83 -4.63 15.80
C HIS A 204 -15.21 -5.03 15.27
N ARG A 205 -15.53 -6.32 15.11
CA ARG A 205 -16.79 -6.83 14.51
C ARG A 205 -18.09 -6.20 15.04
N LYS A 206 -18.08 -5.64 16.25
CA LYS A 206 -19.24 -4.98 16.87
C LYS A 206 -19.47 -3.54 16.40
N THR A 207 -18.45 -2.85 15.86
CA THR A 207 -18.52 -1.44 15.48
C THR A 207 -18.40 -1.27 13.96
N LYS A 208 -19.54 -1.11 13.27
CA LYS A 208 -19.62 -1.19 11.80
C LYS A 208 -18.67 -0.26 11.05
N GLU A 209 -18.60 1.02 11.43
CA GLU A 209 -17.76 2.01 10.72
C GLU A 209 -16.26 1.78 10.92
N SER A 210 -15.87 1.30 12.10
CA SER A 210 -14.46 1.11 12.42
C SER A 210 -13.89 -0.08 11.65
N ILE A 211 -14.63 -1.19 11.52
CA ILE A 211 -14.19 -2.41 10.83
C ILE A 211 -13.70 -2.13 9.42
N LYS A 212 -14.45 -1.38 8.61
CA LYS A 212 -14.06 -1.13 7.22
C LYS A 212 -12.75 -0.37 7.13
N LEU A 213 -12.56 0.63 7.99
CA LEU A 213 -11.30 1.35 8.05
C LEU A 213 -10.15 0.39 8.39
N PHE A 214 -10.35 -0.50 9.37
CA PHE A 214 -9.35 -1.53 9.72
C PHE A 214 -9.05 -2.48 8.55
N LEU A 215 -10.07 -2.98 7.86
CA LEU A 215 -9.90 -3.91 6.73
C LEU A 215 -9.15 -3.24 5.57
N TYR A 216 -9.56 -2.02 5.18
CA TYR A 216 -8.92 -1.32 4.07
C TYR A 216 -7.50 -0.86 4.39
N VAL A 217 -7.23 -0.37 5.61
CA VAL A 217 -5.88 0.03 5.99
C VAL A 217 -4.96 -1.19 6.17
N SER A 218 -5.44 -2.30 6.73
CA SER A 218 -4.64 -3.53 6.83
C SER A 218 -4.33 -4.12 5.45
N THR A 219 -5.33 -4.21 4.58
CA THR A 219 -5.14 -4.66 3.18
C THR A 219 -4.16 -3.75 2.44
N MET A 220 -4.30 -2.43 2.58
CA MET A 220 -3.38 -1.47 2.01
C MET A 220 -1.96 -1.70 2.51
N MET A 221 -1.72 -1.80 3.83
CA MET A 221 -0.37 -1.99 4.35
C MET A 221 0.24 -3.34 3.93
N ILE A 222 -0.55 -4.41 3.90
CA ILE A 222 -0.09 -5.72 3.41
C ILE A 222 0.34 -5.62 1.94
N THR A 223 -0.50 -5.01 1.09
CA THR A 223 -0.17 -4.84 -0.33
C THR A 223 1.04 -3.94 -0.56
N LEU A 224 1.20 -2.86 0.22
CA LEU A 224 2.39 -2.01 0.16
C LEU A 224 3.65 -2.79 0.54
N SER A 225 3.62 -3.58 1.62
CA SER A 225 4.76 -4.41 2.04
C SER A 225 5.13 -5.44 0.98
N ILE A 226 4.16 -6.12 0.38
CA ILE A 226 4.42 -7.12 -0.68
C ILE A 226 5.01 -6.47 -1.93
N LEU A 227 4.32 -5.46 -2.50
CA LEU A 227 4.73 -4.89 -3.78
C LEU A 227 6.02 -4.07 -3.69
N TYR A 228 6.16 -3.23 -2.66
CA TYR A 228 7.24 -2.26 -2.59
C TYR A 228 8.42 -2.73 -1.74
N SER A 229 8.18 -3.48 -0.66
CA SER A 229 9.29 -3.95 0.19
C SER A 229 9.84 -5.29 -0.30
N LEU A 230 8.97 -6.28 -0.52
CA LEU A 230 9.38 -7.64 -0.87
C LEU A 230 9.74 -7.78 -2.35
N VAL A 231 8.91 -7.27 -3.26
CA VAL A 231 9.13 -7.41 -4.71
C VAL A 231 10.05 -6.31 -5.23
N LEU A 232 9.57 -5.06 -5.32
CA LEU A 232 10.39 -3.97 -5.90
C LEU A 232 11.64 -3.68 -5.07
N GLY A 233 11.58 -3.85 -3.75
CA GLY A 233 12.73 -3.68 -2.88
C GLY A 233 13.85 -4.70 -3.11
N THR A 234 13.53 -5.96 -3.44
CA THR A 234 14.55 -6.97 -3.77
C THR A 234 15.10 -6.79 -5.18
N ILE A 235 14.26 -6.41 -6.14
CA ILE A 235 14.68 -6.11 -7.51
C ILE A 235 15.59 -4.87 -7.53
N SER A 236 15.19 -3.79 -6.87
CA SER A 236 15.93 -2.53 -6.85
C SER A 236 17.32 -2.65 -6.25
N ILE A 237 17.50 -3.43 -5.17
CA ILE A 237 18.84 -3.62 -4.58
C ILE A 237 19.74 -4.47 -5.49
N ASN A 238 19.18 -5.49 -6.15
CA ASN A 238 19.94 -6.30 -7.09
C ASN A 238 20.43 -5.47 -8.29
N GLU A 239 19.52 -4.69 -8.89
CA GLU A 239 19.85 -3.80 -10.00
C GLU A 239 20.81 -2.69 -9.58
N PHE A 240 20.67 -2.14 -8.37
CA PHE A 240 21.60 -1.14 -7.84
C PHE A 240 23.01 -1.71 -7.67
N LEU A 241 23.16 -2.93 -7.14
CA LEU A 241 24.47 -3.56 -6.98
C LEU A 241 25.16 -3.82 -8.32
N ILE A 242 24.41 -4.24 -9.33
CA ILE A 242 24.94 -4.52 -10.68
C ILE A 242 25.30 -3.21 -11.41
N ASN A 243 24.35 -2.28 -11.47
CA ASN A 243 24.46 -1.11 -12.35
C ASN A 243 25.24 0.06 -11.73
N VAL A 244 25.24 0.18 -10.40
CA VAL A 244 25.84 1.33 -9.70
C VAL A 244 27.09 0.94 -8.92
N VAL A 245 27.03 -0.14 -8.15
CA VAL A 245 28.17 -0.58 -7.31
C VAL A 245 29.13 -1.50 -8.09
N HIS A 246 28.73 -1.95 -9.29
CA HIS A 246 29.47 -2.90 -10.13
C HIS A 246 29.86 -4.19 -9.40
N GLN A 247 29.05 -4.60 -8.41
CA GLN A 247 29.20 -5.85 -7.68
C GLN A 247 28.13 -6.83 -8.14
N LYS A 248 28.53 -7.85 -8.89
CA LYS A 248 27.64 -8.96 -9.22
C LYS A 248 27.51 -9.89 -8.01
N PRO A 249 26.28 -10.25 -7.59
CA PRO A 249 26.09 -11.22 -6.53
C PRO A 249 26.73 -12.56 -6.93
N LYS A 250 27.45 -13.18 -5.98
CA LYS A 250 28.20 -14.42 -6.22
C LYS A 250 27.32 -15.58 -6.69
N THR A 251 26.08 -15.64 -6.24
CA THR A 251 25.09 -16.66 -6.63
C THR A 251 23.67 -16.11 -6.60
N ARG A 252 22.75 -16.72 -7.37
CA ARG A 252 21.31 -16.41 -7.34
C ARG A 252 20.69 -16.64 -5.95
N ASP A 253 21.19 -17.64 -5.22
CA ASP A 253 20.74 -17.96 -3.85
C ASP A 253 21.15 -16.92 -2.83
N PHE A 254 22.26 -16.22 -3.07
CA PHE A 254 22.71 -15.13 -2.21
C PHE A 254 21.70 -13.98 -2.23
N ILE A 255 21.08 -13.67 -3.38
CA ILE A 255 20.10 -12.58 -3.47
C ILE A 255 18.90 -12.88 -2.58
N LEU A 256 18.35 -14.09 -2.68
CA LEU A 256 17.19 -14.50 -1.92
C LEU A 256 17.49 -14.57 -0.41
N SER A 257 18.58 -15.23 -0.04
CA SER A 257 18.93 -15.41 1.36
C SER A 257 19.41 -14.13 2.05
N ALA A 258 20.21 -13.29 1.37
CA ALA A 258 20.77 -12.08 1.97
C ALA A 258 19.83 -10.87 1.91
N TYR A 259 18.89 -10.80 0.96
CA TYR A 259 18.01 -9.62 0.80
C TYR A 259 16.53 -9.90 1.01
N LEU A 260 15.97 -11.01 0.50
CA LEU A 260 14.55 -11.30 0.67
C LEU A 260 14.24 -11.68 2.13
N ILE A 261 15.02 -12.59 2.73
CA ILE A 261 14.75 -13.06 4.11
C ILE A 261 14.79 -11.91 5.14
N PRO A 262 15.83 -11.05 5.20
CA PRO A 262 15.83 -9.94 6.16
C PRO A 262 14.70 -8.94 5.93
N ARG A 263 14.28 -8.74 4.67
CA ARG A 263 13.10 -7.91 4.35
C ARG A 263 11.81 -8.53 4.86
N VAL A 264 11.63 -9.84 4.70
CA VAL A 264 10.46 -10.55 5.23
C VAL A 264 10.39 -10.45 6.76
N ILE A 265 11.51 -10.64 7.46
CA ILE A 265 11.56 -10.49 8.93
C ILE A 265 11.24 -9.05 9.33
N LYS A 266 11.88 -8.08 8.67
CA LYS A 266 11.64 -6.65 8.89
C LYS A 266 10.17 -6.29 8.70
N GLU A 267 9.56 -6.69 7.59
CA GLU A 267 8.17 -6.35 7.28
C GLU A 267 7.18 -7.04 8.21
N THR A 268 7.44 -8.28 8.63
CA THR A 268 6.64 -8.97 9.66
C THR A 268 6.56 -8.15 10.95
N LEU A 269 7.69 -7.62 11.43
CA LEU A 269 7.73 -6.79 12.65
C LEU A 269 7.11 -5.39 12.43
N ARG A 270 7.32 -4.82 11.24
CA ARG A 270 6.93 -3.45 10.89
C ARG A 270 5.43 -3.32 10.62
N LEU A 271 4.82 -4.31 9.98
CA LEU A 271 3.43 -4.29 9.53
C LEU A 271 2.40 -3.89 10.61
N PRO A 272 2.38 -4.48 11.83
CA PRO A 272 1.41 -4.10 12.85
C PRO A 272 1.56 -2.64 13.28
N ILE A 273 2.80 -2.14 13.36
CA ILE A 273 3.10 -0.74 13.72
C ILE A 273 2.55 0.19 12.64
N LEU A 274 2.78 -0.10 11.36
CA LEU A 274 2.27 0.71 10.24
C LEU A 274 0.74 0.77 10.23
N ILE A 275 0.06 -0.35 10.46
CA ILE A 275 -1.40 -0.41 10.50
C ILE A 275 -1.94 0.45 11.65
N ILE A 276 -1.40 0.31 12.86
CA ILE A 276 -1.86 1.06 14.04
C ILE A 276 -1.65 2.56 13.83
N CYS A 277 -0.44 2.97 13.41
CA CYS A 277 -0.12 4.37 13.17
C CYS A 277 -0.97 5.00 12.07
N ALA A 278 -1.17 4.29 10.95
CA ALA A 278 -2.00 4.79 9.86
C ALA A 278 -3.45 4.96 10.26
N ILE A 279 -4.02 4.01 11.00
CA ILE A 279 -5.42 4.11 11.46
C ILE A 279 -5.58 5.28 12.44
N ALA A 280 -4.65 5.43 13.38
CA ALA A 280 -4.69 6.55 14.33
C ALA A 280 -4.66 7.90 13.60
N LEU A 281 -3.72 8.07 12.66
CA LEU A 281 -3.57 9.33 11.93
C LEU A 281 -4.71 9.59 10.94
N ILE A 282 -5.28 8.57 10.30
CA ILE A 282 -6.47 8.72 9.45
C ILE A 282 -7.67 9.18 10.29
N LYS A 283 -7.92 8.55 11.45
CA LYS A 283 -9.03 8.92 12.34
C LYS A 283 -8.90 10.36 12.84
N ILE A 284 -7.68 10.82 13.08
CA ILE A 284 -7.43 12.20 13.51
C ILE A 284 -7.64 13.15 12.32
N SER A 285 -6.99 12.90 11.18
CA SER A 285 -6.95 13.86 10.07
C SER A 285 -8.25 13.98 9.28
N GLU A 286 -8.95 12.88 9.02
CA GLU A 286 -10.07 12.85 8.09
C GLU A 286 -11.28 13.71 8.54
N PRO A 287 -11.71 13.71 9.82
CA PRO A 287 -12.80 14.57 10.28
C PRO A 287 -12.49 16.07 10.13
N TYR A 288 -11.26 16.51 10.42
CA TYR A 288 -10.88 17.92 10.28
C TYR A 288 -10.88 18.36 8.81
N LEU A 289 -10.38 17.51 7.91
CA LEU A 289 -10.40 17.79 6.47
C LEU A 289 -11.81 17.81 5.89
N GLN A 290 -12.68 16.90 6.33
CA GLN A 290 -14.09 16.90 5.93
C GLN A 290 -14.85 18.11 6.46
N ASN A 291 -14.60 18.50 7.72
CA ASN A 291 -15.22 19.70 8.29
C ASN A 291 -14.76 20.97 7.55
N PHE A 292 -13.46 21.08 7.26
CA PHE A 292 -12.93 22.16 6.44
C PHE A 292 -13.57 22.18 5.04
N PHE A 293 -13.70 21.01 4.39
CA PHE A 293 -14.35 20.90 3.09
C PHE A 293 -15.80 21.40 3.13
N ASN A 294 -16.57 20.97 4.14
CA ASN A 294 -17.96 21.39 4.31
C ASN A 294 -18.07 22.90 4.54
N LEU A 295 -17.24 23.48 5.42
CA LEU A 295 -17.19 24.92 5.66
C LEU A 295 -16.80 25.71 4.41
N SER A 296 -15.83 25.21 3.64
CA SER A 296 -15.41 25.86 2.40
C SER A 296 -16.51 25.85 1.34
N ARG A 297 -17.41 24.86 1.35
CA ARG A 297 -18.56 24.80 0.43
C ARG A 297 -19.70 25.75 0.84
N LEU A 298 -19.81 26.09 2.12
CA LEU A 298 -20.82 27.02 2.64
C LEU A 298 -20.44 28.50 2.46
N ARG A 299 -19.17 28.79 2.17
CA ARG A 299 -18.67 30.16 1.90
C ARG A 299 -18.88 30.62 0.45
N TRP A 300 -19.41 29.76 -0.41
CA TRP A 300 -19.79 30.01 -1.80
C TRP A 300 -21.24 29.62 -2.02
#